data_AF-A0A7Y2Z7H4-F1
#
_entry.id   AF-A0A7Y2Z7H4-F1
#
_cell.length_a   1.000
_cell.length_b   1.000
_cell.length_c   1.000
_cell.angle_alpha   90.00
_cell.angle_beta   90.00
_cell.angle_gamma   90.00
#
_symmetry.space_group_name_H-M   'P 1'
#
loop_
_entity.id
_entity.type
_entity.pdbx_description
1 polymer ?
#
loop_
_entity_poly.entity_id
_entity_poly.type
_entity_poly.pdbx_seq_one_letter_code
_entity_poly.pdbx_strand_id
1 'polypeptide(L)'
;VFDVVFGMSKKPQAHGYSIFSVKEKNPFFPEGFTAKGHEFRYSTVLDYNGEPGDLALKMNRGTGFINGLDGLTTGNVLALYTHLHVEGTPQWAEFFTRKCEEYSRERRAPV
;
A
#
# COMPACT_ATOMS: atom_id res chain seq x y z
N VAL A 1 6.35 2.30 -13.01
CA VAL A 1 6.61 0.85 -12.88
C VAL A 1 7.53 0.67 -11.69
N PHE A 2 7.26 -0.27 -10.79
CA PHE A 2 8.10 -0.50 -9.61
C PHE A 2 9.27 -1.41 -9.97
N ASP A 3 10.50 -1.02 -9.63
CA ASP A 3 11.72 -1.81 -9.84
C ASP A 3 11.90 -2.81 -8.69
N VAL A 4 11.15 -3.91 -8.77
CA VAL A 4 11.11 -4.95 -7.74
C VAL A 4 11.17 -6.33 -8.38
N VAL A 5 12.06 -7.17 -7.86
CA VAL A 5 12.12 -8.60 -8.21
C VAL A 5 11.51 -9.41 -7.09
N PHE A 6 10.50 -10.22 -7.42
CA PHE A 6 9.87 -11.13 -6.47
C PHE A 6 10.25 -12.59 -6.72
N GLY A 7 10.37 -13.34 -5.63
CA GLY A 7 10.47 -14.79 -5.64
C GLY A 7 9.17 -15.41 -5.15
N MET A 8 8.94 -16.68 -5.47
CA MET A 8 7.77 -17.44 -4.99
C MET A 8 8.23 -18.64 -4.17
N SER A 9 7.78 -18.70 -2.91
CA SER A 9 8.11 -19.78 -1.99
C SER A 9 7.04 -20.87 -1.98
N LYS A 10 7.40 -22.10 -1.58
CA LYS A 10 6.46 -23.23 -1.42
C LYS A 10 5.54 -23.09 -0.20
N LYS A 11 5.89 -22.24 0.76
CA LYS A 11 5.14 -21.99 2.00
C LYS A 11 4.84 -20.50 2.14
N PRO A 12 3.77 -20.10 2.85
CA PRO A 12 3.51 -18.71 3.17
C PRO A 12 4.70 -18.04 3.85
N GLN A 13 4.98 -16.79 3.45
CA GLN A 13 6.08 -15.96 3.95
C GLN A 13 5.60 -14.94 4.99
N ALA A 14 4.35 -14.51 4.87
CA ALA A 14 3.66 -13.77 5.92
C ALA A 14 2.18 -14.11 5.88
N HIS A 15 1.58 -14.29 7.06
CA HIS A 15 0.14 -14.51 7.20
C HIS A 15 -0.40 -13.93 8.51
N GLY A 16 -1.68 -13.53 8.50
CA GLY A 16 -2.41 -13.08 9.70
C GLY A 16 -2.73 -11.59 9.68
N TYR A 17 -3.27 -11.08 10.79
CA TYR A 17 -3.69 -9.68 10.88
C TYR A 17 -2.53 -8.71 10.72
N SER A 18 -2.75 -7.67 9.92
CA SER A 18 -1.83 -6.55 9.74
C SER A 18 -2.49 -5.23 10.12
N ILE A 19 -1.66 -4.28 10.53
CA ILE A 19 -2.06 -2.90 10.85
C ILE A 19 -0.94 -2.01 10.34
N PHE A 20 -1.26 -0.97 9.57
CA PHE A 20 -0.29 0.01 9.11
C PHE A 20 -0.71 1.42 9.48
N SER A 21 0.26 2.33 9.57
CA SER A 21 0.04 3.77 9.60
C SER A 21 0.72 4.44 8.40
N VAL A 22 0.07 5.44 7.84
CA VAL A 22 0.63 6.28 6.76
C VAL A 22 1.72 7.18 7.33
N LYS A 23 2.91 7.12 6.72
CA LYS A 23 4.09 7.94 7.06
C LYS A 23 4.45 8.94 5.99
N GLU A 24 4.30 8.56 4.72
CA GLU A 24 4.56 9.45 3.59
C GLU A 24 3.29 9.67 2.77
N LYS A 25 3.34 10.67 1.89
CA LYS A 25 2.24 10.95 0.96
C LYS A 25 1.96 9.76 0.06
N ASN A 26 0.68 9.47 -0.13
CA ASN A 26 0.19 8.46 -1.06
C ASN A 26 -1.14 8.91 -1.68
N PRO A 27 -1.62 8.25 -2.75
CA PRO A 27 -2.79 8.72 -3.49
C PRO A 27 -4.14 8.60 -2.77
N PHE A 28 -4.25 7.87 -1.66
CA PHE A 28 -5.54 7.51 -1.07
C PHE A 28 -5.68 7.98 0.39
N PHE A 29 -4.80 7.51 1.26
CA PHE A 29 -4.93 7.70 2.71
C PHE A 29 -4.14 8.93 3.20
N PRO A 30 -4.69 9.78 4.07
CA PRO A 30 -3.96 10.92 4.61
C PRO A 30 -2.83 10.46 5.56
N GLU A 31 -1.79 11.28 5.69
CA GLU A 31 -0.70 11.03 6.65
C GLU A 31 -1.24 10.84 8.09
N GLY A 32 -0.66 9.90 8.82
CA GLY A 32 -1.14 9.51 10.15
C GLY A 32 -2.37 8.59 10.17
N PHE A 33 -3.06 8.39 9.03
CA PHE A 33 -4.17 7.43 8.96
C PHE A 33 -3.68 6.02 9.29
N THR A 34 -4.52 5.26 10.01
CA THR A 34 -4.22 3.88 10.41
C THR A 34 -5.31 2.96 9.91
N ALA A 35 -4.90 1.86 9.28
CA ALA A 35 -5.81 0.89 8.71
C ALA A 35 -5.49 -0.53 9.17
N LYS A 36 -6.50 -1.40 9.10
CA LYS A 36 -6.41 -2.80 9.50
C LYS A 36 -6.61 -3.69 8.29
N GLY A 37 -5.97 -4.84 8.31
CA GLY A 37 -6.07 -5.81 7.23
C GLY A 37 -5.54 -7.16 7.65
N HIS A 38 -5.17 -7.94 6.65
CA HIS A 38 -4.42 -9.16 6.82
C HIS A 38 -3.38 -9.28 5.71
N GLU A 39 -2.33 -10.02 6.01
CA GLU A 39 -1.38 -10.48 5.02
C GLU A 39 -1.64 -11.97 4.78
N PHE A 40 -1.46 -12.39 3.54
CA PHE A 40 -1.36 -13.79 3.17
C PHE A 40 -0.55 -13.90 1.88
N ARG A 41 0.78 -13.96 2.00
CA ARG A 41 1.68 -13.94 0.84
C ARG A 41 2.62 -15.12 0.81
N TYR A 42 2.89 -15.59 -0.40
CA TYR A 42 3.92 -16.60 -0.71
C TYR A 42 5.16 -15.95 -1.35
N SER A 43 4.99 -14.73 -1.87
CA SER A 43 6.06 -14.00 -2.52
C SER A 43 7.03 -13.40 -1.50
N THR A 44 8.32 -13.42 -1.82
CA THR A 44 9.37 -12.66 -1.13
C THR A 44 9.90 -11.55 -2.04
N VAL A 45 10.34 -10.45 -1.45
CA VAL A 45 11.12 -9.44 -2.19
C VAL A 45 12.56 -9.98 -2.27
N LEU A 46 13.04 -10.24 -3.48
CA LEU A 46 14.41 -10.71 -3.73
C LEU A 46 15.35 -9.55 -3.99
N ASP A 47 14.86 -8.55 -4.73
CA ASP A 47 15.60 -7.32 -5.01
C ASP A 47 14.62 -6.16 -5.07
N TYR A 48 15.06 -5.01 -4.58
CA TYR A 48 14.33 -3.76 -4.59
C TYR A 48 15.32 -2.60 -4.68
N ASN A 49 15.32 -1.92 -5.82
CA ASN A 49 16.22 -0.81 -6.11
C ASN A 49 15.52 0.54 -5.86
N GLY A 50 14.99 0.70 -4.65
CA GLY A 50 14.39 1.94 -4.18
C GLY A 50 14.77 2.21 -2.73
N GLU A 51 14.38 3.36 -2.23
CA GLU A 51 14.73 3.83 -0.90
C GLU A 51 13.60 3.57 0.10
N PRO A 52 13.88 3.51 1.42
CA PRO A 52 12.85 3.36 2.44
C PRO A 52 11.75 4.43 2.37
N GLY A 53 12.09 5.65 1.91
CA GLY A 53 11.14 6.76 1.75
C GLY A 53 10.12 6.59 0.63
N ASP A 54 10.33 5.63 -0.28
CA ASP A 54 9.39 5.31 -1.35
C ASP A 54 8.20 4.45 -0.86
N LEU A 55 8.29 3.92 0.36
CA LEU A 55 7.29 3.10 1.02
C LEU A 55 6.47 3.98 1.98
N ALA A 56 5.24 4.29 1.56
CA ALA A 56 4.44 5.28 2.26
C ALA A 56 3.89 4.83 3.61
N LEU A 57 3.99 3.54 3.95
CA LEU A 57 3.36 2.95 5.10
C LEU A 57 4.37 2.30 6.03
N LYS A 58 4.14 2.49 7.33
CA LYS A 58 4.81 1.75 8.39
C LYS A 58 3.89 0.68 8.94
N MET A 59 4.38 -0.55 9.02
CA MET A 59 3.67 -1.65 9.66
C MET A 59 3.74 -1.49 11.18
N ASN A 60 2.57 -1.39 11.81
CA ASN A 60 2.41 -1.50 13.27
C ASN A 60 2.23 -2.97 13.70
N ARG A 61 1.72 -3.80 12.79
CA ARG A 61 1.60 -5.25 12.91
C ARG A 61 1.64 -5.86 11.51
N GLY A 62 2.27 -7.02 11.36
CA GLY A 62 2.49 -7.66 10.07
C GLY A 62 3.91 -7.44 9.56
N THR A 63 4.24 -8.06 8.43
CA THR A 63 5.58 -8.01 7.85
C THR A 63 5.75 -6.85 6.86
N GLY A 64 4.71 -6.51 6.11
CA GLY A 64 4.78 -5.56 5.02
C GLY A 64 5.66 -6.02 3.85
N PHE A 65 6.14 -5.05 3.07
CA PHE A 65 6.99 -5.23 1.91
C PHE A 65 8.43 -5.58 2.29
N ILE A 66 9.10 -4.71 3.05
CA ILE A 66 10.48 -4.89 3.51
C ILE A 66 10.69 -4.15 4.83
N ASN A 67 11.42 -4.74 5.78
CA ASN A 67 11.84 -4.09 7.04
C ASN A 67 10.71 -3.40 7.83
N GLY A 68 9.49 -3.93 7.80
CA GLY A 68 8.33 -3.34 8.48
C GLY A 68 7.77 -2.09 7.78
N LEU A 69 8.10 -1.88 6.51
CA LEU A 69 7.56 -0.85 5.62
C LEU A 69 6.76 -1.50 4.48
N ASP A 70 5.76 -0.80 3.96
CA ASP A 70 4.89 -1.23 2.85
C ASP A 70 4.39 0.01 2.08
N GLY A 71 3.60 -0.18 1.02
CA GLY A 71 2.94 0.91 0.32
C GLY A 71 3.80 1.60 -0.72
N LEU A 72 4.23 0.84 -1.73
CA LEU A 72 4.89 1.41 -2.91
C LEU A 72 3.93 2.34 -3.65
N THR A 73 4.41 3.50 -4.09
CA THR A 73 3.60 4.49 -4.79
C THR A 73 4.17 4.92 -6.13
N THR A 74 3.31 5.06 -7.15
CA THR A 74 3.69 5.64 -8.45
C THR A 74 2.46 6.25 -9.12
N GLY A 75 2.47 7.57 -9.35
CA GLY A 75 1.29 8.29 -9.82
C GLY A 75 0.09 8.08 -8.89
N ASN A 76 -1.02 7.55 -9.42
CA ASN A 76 -2.24 7.25 -8.66
C ASN A 76 -2.31 5.79 -8.13
N VAL A 77 -1.17 5.09 -8.07
CA VAL A 77 -1.09 3.70 -7.60
C VAL A 77 -0.52 3.66 -6.19
N LEU A 78 -1.16 2.86 -5.33
CA LEU A 78 -0.64 2.40 -4.03
C LEU A 78 -0.67 0.87 -4.04
N ALA A 79 0.50 0.22 -4.00
CA ALA A 79 0.62 -1.23 -3.97
C ALA A 79 0.92 -1.71 -2.54
N LEU A 80 0.19 -2.74 -2.11
CA LEU A 80 0.19 -3.22 -0.72
C LEU A 80 0.34 -4.73 -0.67
N TYR A 81 1.06 -5.23 0.33
CA TYR A 81 0.89 -6.61 0.76
C TYR A 81 -0.31 -6.80 1.69
N THR A 82 -0.68 -5.75 2.41
CA THR A 82 -1.88 -5.77 3.25
C THR A 82 -3.15 -5.84 2.39
N HIS A 83 -3.91 -6.91 2.57
CA HIS A 83 -5.29 -7.00 2.12
C HIS A 83 -6.16 -6.22 3.11
N LEU A 84 -6.64 -5.06 2.67
CA LEU A 84 -7.40 -4.15 3.53
C LEU A 84 -8.70 -4.80 4.04
N HIS A 85 -8.97 -4.64 5.33
CA HIS A 85 -10.22 -5.09 5.93
C HIS A 85 -11.32 -4.04 5.65
N VAL A 86 -12.15 -4.28 4.63
CA VAL A 86 -13.19 -3.35 4.14
C VAL A 86 -14.08 -2.82 5.27
N GLU A 87 -14.62 -3.70 6.13
CA GLU A 87 -15.47 -3.29 7.26
C GLU A 87 -14.69 -2.58 8.38
N GLY A 88 -13.39 -2.85 8.47
CA GLY A 88 -12.51 -2.33 9.53
C GLY A 88 -11.86 -1.01 9.16
N THR A 89 -12.02 -0.57 7.91
CA THR A 89 -11.49 0.69 7.38
C THR A 89 -12.42 1.25 6.30
N PRO A 90 -13.73 1.45 6.59
CA PRO A 90 -14.73 1.85 5.58
C PRO A 90 -14.39 3.15 4.84
N GLN A 91 -13.54 4.00 5.42
CA GLN A 91 -13.00 5.23 4.82
C GLN A 91 -12.25 4.97 3.50
N TRP A 92 -11.81 3.73 3.24
CA TRP A 92 -11.18 3.36 1.98
C TRP A 92 -12.05 3.76 0.78
N ALA A 93 -13.38 3.61 0.89
CA ALA A 93 -14.31 3.89 -0.19
C ALA A 93 -14.32 5.38 -0.52
N GLU A 94 -14.46 6.23 0.51
CA GLU A 94 -14.42 7.69 0.35
C GLU A 94 -13.10 8.16 -0.26
N PHE A 95 -11.97 7.64 0.25
CA PHE A 95 -10.66 8.03 -0.23
C PHE A 95 -10.39 7.58 -1.67
N PHE A 96 -10.86 6.39 -2.04
CA PHE A 96 -10.78 5.89 -3.41
C PHE A 96 -11.65 6.71 -4.36
N THR A 97 -12.93 6.95 -4.03
CA THR A 97 -13.84 7.70 -4.89
C THR A 97 -13.40 9.14 -5.05
N ARG A 98 -12.95 9.80 -3.99
CA ARG A 98 -12.35 11.14 -4.05
C ARG A 98 -11.20 11.19 -5.07
N LYS A 99 -10.32 10.18 -5.07
CA LYS A 99 -9.20 10.16 -6.03
C LYS A 99 -9.67 9.96 -7.47
N CYS A 100 -10.71 9.16 -7.69
CA CYS A 100 -11.35 9.02 -9.00
C CYS A 100 -11.97 10.35 -9.49
N GLU A 101 -12.62 11.10 -8.60
CA GLU A 101 -13.19 12.41 -8.92
C GLU A 101 -12.11 13.44 -9.26
N GLU A 102 -11.02 13.48 -8.51
CA GLU A 102 -9.84 14.30 -8.81
C GLU A 102 -9.30 14.00 -10.21
N TYR A 103 -9.04 12.71 -10.50
CA TYR A 103 -8.54 12.29 -11.82
C TYR A 103 -9.50 12.68 -12.96
N SER A 104 -10.81 12.54 -12.74
CA SER A 104 -11.84 12.94 -13.71
C SER A 104 -11.80 14.45 -13.98
N ARG A 105 -11.62 15.28 -12.95
CA ARG A 105 -11.48 16.73 -13.10
C ARG A 105 -10.20 17.10 -13.85
N GLU A 106 -9.07 16.51 -13.49
CA GLU A 106 -7.78 16.73 -14.15
C GLU A 106 -7.83 16.39 -15.65
N ARG A 107 -8.48 15.28 -16.03
CA ARG A 107 -8.66 14.92 -17.46
C ARG A 107 -9.59 15.85 -18.24
N ARG A 108 -10.51 16.55 -17.56
CA ARG A 108 -11.49 17.44 -18.19
C ARG A 108 -11.05 18.90 -18.21
N ALA A 109 -10.00 19.25 -17.46
CA ALA A 109 -9.47 20.60 -17.45
C ALA A 109 -8.96 20.96 -18.87
N PRO A 110 -9.35 22.11 -19.45
CA PRO A 110 -8.75 22.59 -20.68
C PRO A 110 -7.26 22.83 -20.46
N VAL A 111 -6.45 22.47 -21.46
CA VAL A 111 -4.99 22.71 -21.50
C VAL A 111 -4.70 24.20 -21.48
#